data_AF-A0A814HQI4-F1
#
_entry.id   AF-A0A814HQI4-F1
#
_cell.length_a   1.000
_cell.length_b   1.000
_cell.length_c   1.000
_cell.angle_alpha   90.00
_cell.angle_beta   90.00
_cell.angle_gamma   90.00
#
_symmetry.space_group_name_H-M   'P 1'
#
loop_
_entity.id
_entity.type
_entity.pdbx_description
1 polymer ?
#
loop_
_entity_poly.entity_id
_entity_poly.type
_entity_poly.pdbx_seq_one_letter_code
_entity_poly.pdbx_strand_id
1 'polypeptide(L)'
;MLYILQGFIQGFTTSIPLYLASYKASWQQQGTFSWVSYPFSFKVVWAPIIDSFQSRRFGRYQTWLIPIQLIIAILKLFKKQCIRELTLILLTYKIGFAATYSMTNLTLLGHGITRDTLALMHIPLLIIHILLPLCLNETRCPLLWFARGYIPRLIGSSMLAIYIFFVSNILDKSYFYPVLIFLLCLNETLVYLMTVSSIGFYARISEPRIAGTYMTLLATISNLGHSLSSTLVLYIANWLPKSYAYSIEVGTCILLGFIWIGLTWRIIKRLDALPVEEWYLKPSLLVINHSISEEI
;
A
#
# COMPACT_ATOMS: atom_id res chain seq x y z
N MET A 1 -2.60 31.55 -14.64
CA MET A 1 -2.23 31.08 -13.27
C MET A 1 -0.72 31.11 -12.98
N LEU A 2 0.15 30.67 -13.91
CA LEU A 2 1.62 30.70 -13.73
C LEU A 2 2.18 32.10 -13.38
N TYR A 3 1.76 33.14 -14.11
CA TYR A 3 2.19 34.52 -13.83
C TYR A 3 1.71 35.07 -12.48
N ILE A 4 0.56 34.60 -11.99
CA ILE A 4 0.03 34.97 -10.66
C ILE A 4 0.89 34.33 -9.57
N LEU A 5 1.20 33.04 -9.71
CA LEU A 5 2.06 32.33 -8.75
C LEU A 5 3.48 32.91 -8.73
N GLN A 6 4.02 33.24 -9.90
CA GLN A 6 5.32 33.90 -10.03
C GLN A 6 5.32 35.28 -9.38
N GLY A 7 4.30 36.11 -9.65
CA GLY A 7 4.16 37.43 -9.05
C GLY A 7 4.03 37.37 -7.52
N PHE A 8 3.29 36.39 -6.98
CA PHE A 8 3.15 36.19 -5.54
C PHE A 8 4.48 35.83 -4.87
N ILE A 9 5.21 34.84 -5.40
CA ILE A 9 6.50 34.41 -4.85
C ILE A 9 7.51 35.57 -4.94
N GLN A 10 7.54 36.28 -6.07
CA GLN A 10 8.46 37.38 -6.29
C GLN A 10 8.15 38.57 -5.36
N GLY A 11 6.88 38.89 -5.12
CA GLY A 11 6.46 39.90 -4.16
C GLY A 11 6.84 39.55 -2.70
N PHE A 12 6.78 38.27 -2.33
CA PHE A 12 7.25 37.81 -1.02
C PHE A 12 8.77 37.97 -0.89
N THR A 13 9.53 37.51 -1.88
CA THR A 13 11.00 37.55 -1.85
C THR A 13 11.55 38.98 -1.81
N THR A 14 10.91 39.93 -2.50
CA THR A 14 11.31 41.34 -2.45
C THR A 14 10.95 42.04 -1.13
N SER A 15 9.96 41.52 -0.39
CA SER A 15 9.52 42.10 0.89
C SER A 15 10.41 41.72 2.08
N ILE A 16 11.13 40.58 2.01
CA ILE A 16 11.94 40.07 3.13
C ILE A 16 13.12 41.00 3.48
N PRO A 17 13.93 41.51 2.52
CA PRO A 17 15.00 42.47 2.83
C PRO A 17 14.48 43.77 3.46
N LEU A 18 13.34 44.27 2.96
CA LEU A 18 12.64 45.43 3.54
C LEU A 18 12.19 45.18 4.98
N TYR A 19 11.68 43.97 5.26
CA TYR A 19 11.32 43.56 6.61
C TYR A 19 12.55 43.43 7.53
N LEU A 20 13.65 42.83 7.05
CA LEU A 20 14.90 42.71 7.81
C LEU A 20 15.53 44.07 8.13
N ALA A 21 15.40 45.05 7.23
CA ALA A 21 15.84 46.42 7.46
C ALA A 21 15.12 47.09 8.64
N SER A 22 13.82 46.78 8.85
CA SER A 22 13.05 47.31 9.99
C SER A 22 13.57 46.85 11.35
N TYR A 23 14.26 45.70 11.42
CA TYR A 23 14.89 45.16 12.62
C TYR A 23 16.37 45.56 12.78
N LYS A 24 16.85 46.56 12.03
CA LYS A 24 18.26 47.00 12.01
C LYS A 24 19.26 45.90 11.62
N ALA A 25 18.86 44.94 10.78
CA ALA A 25 19.77 43.91 10.26
C ALA A 25 20.90 44.54 9.43
N SER A 26 22.13 44.04 9.59
CA SER A 26 23.29 44.62 8.90
C SER A 26 23.28 44.33 7.40
N TRP A 27 23.91 45.22 6.61
CA TRP A 27 24.05 45.03 5.15
C TRP A 27 24.74 43.71 4.79
N GLN A 28 25.68 43.26 5.63
CA GLN A 28 26.38 42.00 5.45
C GLN A 28 25.45 40.79 5.66
N GLN A 29 24.54 40.87 6.63
CA GLN A 29 23.50 39.84 6.87
C GLN A 29 22.48 39.79 5.72
N GLN A 30 22.08 40.94 5.18
CA GLN A 30 21.20 41.01 4.02
C GLN A 30 21.90 40.49 2.74
N GLY A 31 23.20 40.76 2.59
CA GLY A 31 24.03 40.19 1.55
C GLY A 31 24.11 38.66 1.65
N THR A 32 24.33 38.09 2.85
CA THR A 32 24.29 36.64 3.05
C THR A 32 22.91 36.02 2.74
N PHE A 33 21.83 36.76 2.96
CA PHE A 33 20.47 36.28 2.63
C PHE A 33 20.21 36.22 1.12
N SER A 34 20.83 37.11 0.32
CA SER A 34 20.66 37.13 -1.15
C SER A 34 21.08 35.83 -1.86
N TRP A 35 21.95 35.02 -1.21
CA TRP A 35 22.33 33.68 -1.69
C TRP A 35 21.13 32.75 -1.87
N VAL A 36 20.03 32.96 -1.14
CA VAL A 36 18.79 32.20 -1.27
C VAL A 36 18.16 32.36 -2.66
N SER A 37 18.45 33.45 -3.37
CA SER A 37 17.93 33.71 -4.73
C SER A 37 18.75 33.07 -5.85
N TYR A 38 19.97 32.59 -5.57
CA TYR A 38 20.89 32.06 -6.60
C TYR A 38 20.36 30.80 -7.32
N PRO A 39 19.62 29.87 -6.67
CA PRO A 39 18.97 28.75 -7.38
C PRO A 39 18.08 29.21 -8.55
N PHE A 40 17.48 30.41 -8.47
CA PHE A 40 16.70 30.97 -9.57
C PHE A 40 17.58 31.40 -10.75
N SER A 41 18.79 31.91 -10.49
CA SER A 41 19.77 32.26 -11.53
C SER A 41 20.27 31.02 -12.28
N PHE A 42 20.33 29.87 -11.62
CA PHE A 42 20.65 28.59 -12.26
C PHE A 42 19.52 28.01 -13.13
N LYS A 43 18.43 28.76 -13.37
CA LYS A 43 17.35 28.35 -14.27
C LYS A 43 17.80 28.01 -15.68
N VAL A 44 18.86 28.65 -16.16
CA VAL A 44 19.49 28.33 -17.44
C VAL A 44 20.09 26.92 -17.47
N VAL A 45 20.52 26.37 -16.32
CA VAL A 45 21.15 25.04 -16.23
C VAL A 45 20.10 23.94 -16.10
N TRP A 46 19.05 24.12 -15.28
CA TRP A 46 18.04 23.07 -15.10
C TRP A 46 16.93 23.09 -16.15
N ALA A 47 16.66 24.23 -16.82
CA ALA A 47 15.64 24.28 -17.88
C ALA A 47 15.95 23.32 -19.06
N PRO A 48 17.18 23.25 -19.62
CA PRO A 48 17.52 22.28 -20.66
C PRO A 48 17.43 20.82 -20.18
N ILE A 49 17.75 20.56 -18.92
CA ILE A 49 17.61 19.22 -18.32
C ILE A 49 16.13 18.83 -18.32
N ILE A 50 15.25 19.71 -17.87
CA ILE A 50 13.81 19.47 -17.89
C ILE A 50 13.28 19.30 -19.31
N ASP A 51 13.68 20.20 -20.20
CA ASP A 51 13.26 20.16 -21.60
C ASP A 51 13.81 18.93 -22.35
N SER A 52 14.87 18.29 -21.85
CA SER A 52 15.41 17.05 -22.42
C SER A 52 14.53 15.83 -22.16
N PHE A 53 13.81 15.77 -21.03
CA PHE A 53 12.84 14.72 -20.74
C PHE A 53 11.48 15.07 -21.36
N GLN A 54 11.39 14.92 -22.67
CA GLN A 54 10.20 15.22 -23.44
C GLN A 54 9.61 13.94 -24.05
N SER A 55 8.36 13.64 -23.73
CA SER A 55 7.62 12.59 -24.43
C SER A 55 6.89 13.21 -25.63
N ARG A 56 7.18 12.71 -26.84
CA ARG A 56 6.47 13.12 -28.07
C ARG A 56 4.96 12.89 -28.00
N ARG A 57 4.49 12.04 -27.08
CA ARG A 57 3.08 11.63 -26.94
C ARG A 57 2.25 12.58 -26.06
N PHE A 58 2.88 13.34 -25.18
CA PHE A 58 2.20 14.18 -24.18
C PHE A 58 2.52 15.67 -24.32
N GLY A 59 3.39 16.09 -25.25
CA GLY A 59 3.71 17.51 -25.43
C GLY A 59 4.65 18.08 -24.35
N ARG A 60 5.28 19.22 -24.67
CA ARG A 60 6.44 19.77 -23.92
C ARG A 60 6.12 20.14 -22.46
N TYR A 61 5.01 20.80 -22.18
CA TYR A 61 4.70 21.31 -20.83
C TYR A 61 3.98 20.30 -19.92
N GLN A 62 3.24 19.35 -20.50
CA GLN A 62 2.44 18.40 -19.73
C GLN A 62 3.30 17.29 -19.11
N THR A 63 4.47 16.99 -19.67
CA THR A 63 5.37 15.93 -19.20
C THR A 63 5.85 16.15 -17.75
N TRP A 64 6.04 17.40 -17.33
CA TRP A 64 6.51 17.74 -15.97
C TRP A 64 5.40 18.26 -15.04
N LEU A 65 4.38 18.93 -15.59
CA LEU A 65 3.26 19.42 -14.80
C LEU A 65 2.39 18.26 -14.26
N ILE A 66 2.19 17.20 -15.03
CA ILE A 66 1.39 16.04 -14.62
C ILE A 66 1.99 15.34 -13.38
N PRO A 67 3.29 14.98 -13.34
CA PRO A 67 3.92 14.42 -12.14
C PRO A 67 3.80 15.31 -10.90
N ILE A 68 4.00 16.62 -11.03
CA ILE A 68 3.89 17.56 -9.91
C ILE A 68 2.44 17.61 -9.39
N GLN A 69 1.46 17.68 -10.29
CA GLN A 69 0.04 17.63 -9.93
C GLN A 69 -0.32 16.32 -9.23
N LEU A 70 0.24 15.20 -9.69
CA LEU A 70 0.07 13.89 -9.07
C LEU A 70 0.63 13.86 -7.64
N ILE A 71 1.84 14.36 -7.43
CA ILE A 71 2.48 14.44 -6.10
C ILE A 71 1.61 15.29 -5.17
N ILE A 72 1.14 16.46 -5.62
CA ILE A 72 0.26 17.32 -4.83
C ILE A 72 -1.05 16.60 -4.49
N ALA A 73 -1.66 15.87 -5.42
CA ALA A 73 -2.87 15.10 -5.19
C ALA A 73 -2.64 14.00 -4.14
N ILE A 74 -1.54 13.26 -4.23
CA ILE A 74 -1.15 12.23 -3.26
C ILE A 74 -0.95 12.85 -1.87
N LEU A 75 -0.21 13.96 -1.78
CA LEU A 75 0.01 14.66 -0.50
C LEU A 75 -1.32 15.14 0.11
N LYS A 76 -2.27 15.61 -0.70
CA LYS A 76 -3.61 16.00 -0.24
C LYS A 76 -4.43 14.79 0.24
N LEU A 77 -4.33 13.64 -0.44
CA LEU A 77 -4.97 12.40 0.02
C LEU A 77 -4.45 12.01 1.40
N PHE A 78 -3.13 12.01 1.61
CA PHE A 78 -2.54 11.67 2.90
C PHE A 78 -2.83 12.68 4.02
N LYS A 79 -3.30 13.89 3.72
CA LYS A 79 -3.80 14.81 4.76
C LYS A 79 -5.13 14.37 5.36
N LYS A 80 -5.93 13.56 4.67
CA LYS A 80 -7.21 13.05 5.19
C LYS A 80 -6.96 11.96 6.25
N GLN A 81 -7.64 12.08 7.39
CA GLN A 81 -7.52 11.13 8.49
C GLN A 81 -7.93 9.70 8.07
N CYS A 82 -9.02 9.55 7.32
CA CYS A 82 -9.50 8.26 6.80
C CYS A 82 -8.46 7.55 5.92
N ILE A 83 -7.73 8.28 5.08
CA ILE A 83 -6.66 7.73 4.24
C ILE A 83 -5.48 7.26 5.09
N ARG A 84 -5.08 8.05 6.10
CA ARG A 84 -3.98 7.69 7.00
C ARG A 84 -4.30 6.43 7.79
N GLU A 85 -5.51 6.31 8.29
CA GLU A 85 -5.96 5.12 9.02
C GLU A 85 -6.04 3.90 8.12
N LEU A 86 -6.61 4.05 6.91
CA LEU A 86 -6.60 2.97 5.92
C LEU A 86 -5.17 2.56 5.57
N THR A 87 -4.28 3.52 5.35
CA THR A 87 -2.85 3.26 5.07
C THR A 87 -2.21 2.44 6.19
N LEU A 88 -2.44 2.82 7.45
CA LEU A 88 -1.93 2.08 8.61
C LEU A 88 -2.49 0.65 8.65
N ILE A 89 -3.79 0.47 8.40
CA ILE A 89 -4.43 -0.84 8.32
C ILE A 89 -3.76 -1.69 7.22
N LEU A 90 -3.62 -1.13 6.01
CA LEU A 90 -3.05 -1.83 4.85
C LEU A 90 -1.58 -2.20 5.03
N LEU A 91 -0.81 -1.37 5.75
CA LEU A 91 0.60 -1.60 6.02
C LEU A 91 0.82 -2.69 7.09
N THR A 92 -0.11 -2.84 8.04
CA THR A 92 0.09 -3.67 9.24
C THR A 92 -0.68 -4.99 9.24
N TYR A 93 -1.82 -5.10 8.56
CA TYR A 93 -2.69 -6.29 8.69
C TYR A 93 -2.01 -7.61 8.35
N LYS A 94 -1.04 -7.61 7.43
CA LYS A 94 -0.37 -8.83 6.96
C LYS A 94 0.58 -9.44 7.98
N ILE A 95 0.93 -8.73 9.06
CA ILE A 95 1.80 -9.24 10.12
C ILE A 95 1.24 -10.54 10.74
N GLY A 96 -0.09 -10.66 10.81
CA GLY A 96 -0.77 -11.85 11.35
C GLY A 96 -0.51 -13.15 10.58
N PHE A 97 -0.08 -13.06 9.32
CA PHE A 97 0.06 -14.19 8.41
C PHE A 97 1.43 -14.25 7.72
N ALA A 98 2.36 -13.36 8.10
CA ALA A 98 3.63 -13.18 7.41
C ALA A 98 4.46 -14.47 7.42
N ALA A 99 4.57 -15.12 8.59
CA ALA A 99 5.27 -16.41 8.72
C ALA A 99 4.61 -17.53 7.90
N THR A 100 3.29 -17.66 7.96
CA THR A 100 2.57 -18.68 7.19
C THR A 100 2.81 -18.49 5.69
N TYR A 101 2.80 -17.26 5.19
CA TYR A 101 3.01 -17.01 3.77
C TYR A 101 4.47 -17.22 3.33
N SER A 102 5.43 -16.69 4.08
CA SER A 102 6.84 -16.68 3.66
C SER A 102 7.58 -17.98 3.94
N MET A 103 7.19 -18.71 4.99
CA MET A 103 7.98 -19.85 5.49
C MET A 103 7.37 -21.22 5.17
N THR A 104 6.07 -21.32 4.84
CA THR A 104 5.42 -22.62 4.63
C THR A 104 6.10 -23.44 3.54
N ASN A 105 6.29 -22.88 2.34
CA ASN A 105 6.95 -23.58 1.23
C ASN A 105 8.41 -23.93 1.56
N LEU A 106 9.13 -23.03 2.22
CA LEU A 106 10.52 -23.28 2.64
C LEU A 106 10.62 -24.41 3.66
N THR A 107 9.66 -24.48 4.59
CA THR A 107 9.60 -25.51 5.63
C THR A 107 9.24 -26.86 5.02
N LEU A 108 8.26 -26.91 4.10
CA LEU A 108 7.88 -28.13 3.39
C LEU A 108 9.05 -28.68 2.53
N LEU A 109 9.77 -27.80 1.83
CA LEU A 109 11.00 -28.16 1.12
C LEU A 109 12.08 -28.71 2.05
N GLY A 110 12.24 -28.12 3.24
CA GLY A 110 13.17 -28.57 4.26
C GLY A 110 12.88 -29.98 4.79
N HIS A 111 11.62 -30.43 4.70
CA HIS A 111 11.19 -31.78 5.09
C HIS A 111 11.27 -32.81 3.94
N GLY A 112 11.80 -32.43 2.77
CA GLY A 112 12.02 -33.33 1.65
C GLY A 112 10.90 -33.38 0.60
N ILE A 113 9.87 -32.53 0.73
CA ILE A 113 8.84 -32.39 -0.31
C ILE A 113 9.45 -31.67 -1.51
N THR A 114 9.27 -32.21 -2.72
CA THR A 114 9.88 -31.64 -3.93
C THR A 114 9.17 -30.35 -4.38
N ARG A 115 9.88 -29.48 -5.11
CA ARG A 115 9.29 -28.25 -5.67
C ARG A 115 8.15 -28.57 -6.64
N ASP A 116 8.27 -29.66 -7.39
CA ASP A 116 7.26 -30.09 -8.37
C ASP A 116 5.97 -30.53 -7.69
N THR A 117 6.07 -31.29 -6.60
CA THR A 117 4.87 -31.69 -5.83
C THR A 117 4.16 -30.49 -5.22
N LEU A 118 4.89 -29.53 -4.66
CA LEU A 118 4.30 -28.27 -4.19
C LEU A 118 3.61 -27.50 -5.32
N ALA A 119 4.25 -27.38 -6.49
CA ALA A 119 3.64 -26.71 -7.64
C ALA A 119 2.34 -27.39 -8.08
N LEU A 120 2.31 -28.73 -8.11
CA LEU A 120 1.12 -29.52 -8.44
C LEU A 120 -0.01 -29.30 -7.42
N MET A 121 0.31 -29.16 -6.12
CA MET A 121 -0.69 -28.84 -5.08
C MET A 121 -1.35 -27.48 -5.29
N HIS A 122 -0.66 -26.52 -5.93
CA HIS A 122 -1.21 -25.19 -6.21
C HIS A 122 -2.09 -25.13 -7.46
N ILE A 123 -2.01 -26.10 -8.39
CA ILE A 123 -2.81 -26.07 -9.64
C ILE A 123 -4.33 -26.06 -9.37
N PRO A 124 -4.88 -26.94 -8.50
CA PRO A 124 -6.31 -26.90 -8.18
C PRO A 124 -6.77 -25.57 -7.57
N LEU A 125 -5.87 -24.87 -6.87
CA LEU A 125 -6.17 -23.57 -6.26
C LEU A 125 -6.49 -22.53 -7.31
N LEU A 126 -5.81 -22.56 -8.46
CA LEU A 126 -6.02 -21.59 -9.52
C LEU A 126 -7.45 -21.61 -10.06
N ILE A 127 -8.08 -22.80 -10.10
CA ILE A 127 -9.49 -22.96 -10.48
C ILE A 127 -10.40 -22.24 -9.47
N ILE A 128 -10.13 -22.41 -8.17
CA ILE A 128 -10.88 -21.72 -7.11
C ILE A 128 -10.74 -20.20 -7.23
N HIS A 129 -9.54 -19.70 -7.51
CA HIS A 129 -9.27 -18.27 -7.69
C HIS A 129 -10.05 -17.66 -8.87
N ILE A 130 -10.27 -18.41 -9.95
CA ILE A 130 -11.04 -17.93 -11.10
C ILE A 130 -12.54 -17.92 -10.79
N LEU A 131 -13.04 -18.91 -10.04
CA LEU A 131 -14.47 -19.06 -9.77
C LEU A 131 -14.98 -18.17 -8.63
N LEU A 132 -14.17 -17.93 -7.59
CA LEU A 132 -14.59 -17.21 -6.40
C LEU A 132 -15.09 -15.76 -6.64
N PRO A 133 -14.49 -14.94 -7.54
CA PRO A 133 -14.95 -13.58 -7.79
C PRO A 133 -16.33 -13.54 -8.44
N LEU A 134 -16.67 -14.56 -9.24
CA LEU A 134 -17.98 -14.70 -9.86
C LEU A 134 -19.08 -14.94 -8.83
N CYS A 135 -18.73 -15.57 -7.70
CA CYS A 135 -19.66 -15.84 -6.60
C CYS A 135 -19.84 -14.63 -5.66
N LEU A 136 -18.88 -13.70 -5.62
CA LEU A 136 -18.89 -12.53 -4.75
C LEU A 136 -19.53 -11.33 -5.46
N ASN A 137 -20.85 -11.42 -5.67
CA ASN A 137 -21.64 -10.31 -6.23
C ASN A 137 -21.73 -9.12 -5.25
N GLU A 138 -21.68 -7.90 -5.81
CA GLU A 138 -21.83 -6.57 -5.18
C GLU A 138 -21.93 -6.55 -3.65
N THR A 139 -20.79 -6.72 -2.97
CA THR A 139 -20.75 -6.67 -1.51
C THR A 139 -20.96 -5.23 -1.02
N ARG A 140 -22.00 -4.98 -0.23
CA ARG A 140 -22.33 -3.65 0.31
C ARG A 140 -21.33 -3.11 1.34
N CYS A 141 -20.56 -4.01 1.99
CA CYS A 141 -19.65 -3.73 3.11
C CYS A 141 -18.29 -4.42 2.92
N PRO A 142 -17.52 -4.07 1.88
CA PRO A 142 -16.34 -4.82 1.47
C PRO A 142 -15.22 -4.81 2.53
N LEU A 143 -14.98 -3.69 3.22
CA LEU A 143 -13.93 -3.63 4.24
C LEU A 143 -14.29 -4.42 5.51
N LEU A 144 -15.59 -4.54 5.81
CA LEU A 144 -16.06 -5.38 6.91
C LEU A 144 -15.96 -6.88 6.56
N TRP A 145 -16.21 -7.28 5.31
CA TRP A 145 -15.97 -8.65 4.85
C TRP A 145 -14.49 -9.02 4.93
N PHE A 146 -13.60 -8.08 4.58
CA PHE A 146 -12.17 -8.23 4.83
C PHE A 146 -11.85 -8.50 6.32
N ALA A 147 -12.41 -7.70 7.24
CA ALA A 147 -12.18 -7.88 8.68
C ALA A 147 -12.76 -9.19 9.22
N ARG A 148 -13.94 -9.60 8.73
CA ARG A 148 -14.56 -10.89 9.09
C ARG A 148 -13.77 -12.08 8.54
N GLY A 149 -13.19 -11.96 7.36
CA GLY A 149 -12.31 -12.98 6.77
C GLY A 149 -10.95 -13.10 7.47
N TYR A 150 -10.52 -12.06 8.19
CA TYR A 150 -9.25 -12.04 8.92
C TYR A 150 -9.18 -13.12 10.02
N ILE A 151 -10.26 -13.26 10.80
CA ILE A 151 -10.32 -14.23 11.92
C ILE A 151 -10.25 -15.70 11.46
N PRO A 152 -11.10 -16.18 10.53
CA PRO A 152 -11.01 -17.55 10.04
C PRO A 152 -9.66 -17.81 9.35
N ARG A 153 -9.04 -16.79 8.75
CA ARG A 153 -7.68 -16.92 8.21
C ARG A 153 -6.64 -17.18 9.30
N LEU A 154 -6.72 -16.52 10.46
CA LEU A 154 -5.80 -16.78 11.58
C LEU A 154 -5.93 -18.21 12.08
N ILE A 155 -7.18 -18.68 12.18
CA ILE A 155 -7.49 -20.06 12.57
C ILE A 155 -6.93 -21.03 11.53
N GLY A 156 -7.17 -20.80 10.24
CA GLY A 156 -6.64 -21.63 9.15
C GLY A 156 -5.11 -21.66 9.13
N SER A 157 -4.44 -20.54 9.41
CA SER A 157 -2.98 -20.48 9.56
C SER A 157 -2.48 -21.29 10.77
N SER A 158 -3.24 -21.28 11.87
CA SER A 158 -2.93 -22.08 13.06
C SER A 158 -3.05 -23.57 12.76
N MET A 159 -4.13 -24.00 12.08
CA MET A 159 -4.35 -25.38 11.68
C MET A 159 -3.23 -25.89 10.77
N LEU A 160 -2.86 -25.09 9.77
CA LEU A 160 -1.75 -25.41 8.87
C LEU A 160 -0.42 -25.52 9.62
N ALA A 161 -0.17 -24.63 10.58
CA ALA A 161 1.08 -24.65 11.34
C ALA A 161 1.22 -25.88 12.24
N ILE A 162 0.13 -26.26 12.93
CA ILE A 162 0.06 -27.48 13.73
C ILE A 162 0.29 -28.70 12.83
N TYR A 163 -0.32 -28.73 11.65
CA TYR A 163 -0.16 -29.84 10.72
C TYR A 163 1.29 -29.97 10.23
N ILE A 164 1.94 -28.85 9.88
CA ILE A 164 3.33 -28.83 9.42
C ILE A 164 4.30 -29.22 10.54
N PHE A 165 4.02 -28.88 11.79
CA PHE A 165 4.83 -29.29 12.93
C PHE A 165 4.94 -30.82 13.06
N PHE A 166 3.90 -31.57 12.67
CA PHE A 166 3.91 -33.04 12.73
C PHE A 166 4.43 -33.71 11.46
N VAL A 167 4.84 -32.97 10.42
CA VAL A 167 5.24 -33.50 9.10
C VAL A 167 6.22 -34.67 9.21
N SER A 168 7.28 -34.55 10.00
CA SER A 168 8.30 -35.62 10.15
C SER A 168 7.72 -36.97 10.57
N ASN A 169 6.59 -36.98 11.30
CA ASN A 169 5.97 -38.20 11.80
C ASN A 169 4.89 -38.75 10.86
N ILE A 170 4.35 -37.92 9.98
CA ILE A 170 3.18 -38.25 9.15
C ILE A 170 3.49 -38.32 7.66
N LEU A 171 4.72 -38.00 7.23
CA LEU A 171 5.10 -37.93 5.81
C LEU A 171 4.83 -39.24 5.04
N ASP A 172 5.04 -40.38 5.69
CA ASP A 172 4.86 -41.71 5.07
C ASP A 172 3.38 -42.16 5.01
N LYS A 173 2.45 -41.36 5.56
CA LYS A 173 1.03 -41.72 5.63
C LYS A 173 0.31 -41.32 4.35
N SER A 174 -0.56 -42.20 3.84
CA SER A 174 -1.34 -41.96 2.61
C SER A 174 -2.26 -40.73 2.69
N TYR A 175 -2.73 -40.38 3.89
CA TYR A 175 -3.57 -39.20 4.11
C TYR A 175 -2.79 -37.88 4.15
N PHE A 176 -1.44 -37.91 4.13
CA PHE A 176 -0.63 -36.71 4.30
C PHE A 176 -0.91 -35.64 3.25
N TYR A 177 -0.80 -36.00 1.97
CA TYR A 177 -0.95 -35.08 0.85
C TYR A 177 -2.40 -34.56 0.71
N PRO A 178 -3.45 -35.40 0.76
CA PRO A 178 -4.83 -34.90 0.69
C PRO A 178 -5.17 -33.88 1.77
N VAL A 179 -4.75 -34.11 3.02
CA VAL A 179 -5.01 -33.19 4.13
C VAL A 179 -4.19 -31.90 3.98
N LEU A 180 -2.92 -32.01 3.56
CA LEU A 180 -2.08 -30.84 3.30
C LEU A 180 -2.69 -29.94 2.21
N ILE A 181 -3.09 -30.54 1.08
CA ILE A 181 -3.75 -29.82 -0.02
C ILE A 181 -5.02 -29.14 0.48
N PHE A 182 -5.86 -29.84 1.25
CA PHE A 182 -7.08 -29.25 1.81
C PHE A 182 -6.79 -28.03 2.69
N LEU A 183 -5.80 -28.13 3.60
CA LEU A 183 -5.44 -27.01 4.48
C LEU A 183 -4.85 -25.82 3.72
N LEU A 184 -4.02 -26.08 2.70
CA LEU A 184 -3.49 -25.04 1.80
C LEU A 184 -4.61 -24.39 0.99
N CYS A 185 -5.55 -25.18 0.45
CA CYS A 185 -6.75 -24.69 -0.23
C CYS A 185 -7.58 -23.76 0.65
N LEU A 186 -7.82 -24.18 1.89
CA LEU A 186 -8.60 -23.41 2.84
C LEU A 186 -7.89 -22.07 3.14
N ASN A 187 -6.58 -22.08 3.36
CA ASN A 187 -5.82 -20.86 3.66
C ASN A 187 -5.82 -19.89 2.46
N GLU A 188 -5.49 -20.39 1.25
CA GLU A 188 -5.45 -19.57 0.03
C GLU A 188 -6.82 -18.98 -0.33
N THR A 189 -7.89 -19.76 -0.18
CA THR A 189 -9.25 -19.26 -0.42
C THR A 189 -9.60 -18.08 0.51
N LEU A 190 -9.20 -18.15 1.78
CA LEU A 190 -9.41 -17.07 2.75
C LEU A 190 -8.55 -15.84 2.42
N VAL A 191 -7.30 -16.03 1.99
CA VAL A 191 -6.44 -14.93 1.50
C VAL A 191 -7.08 -14.24 0.32
N TYR A 192 -7.63 -15.02 -0.61
CA TYR A 192 -8.23 -14.49 -1.81
C TYR A 192 -9.54 -13.74 -1.54
N LEU A 193 -10.42 -14.29 -0.70
CA LEU A 193 -11.64 -13.62 -0.24
C LEU A 193 -11.35 -12.22 0.34
N MET A 194 -10.33 -12.14 1.20
CA MET A 194 -9.89 -10.86 1.79
C MET A 194 -9.35 -9.91 0.72
N THR A 195 -8.57 -10.42 -0.23
CA THR A 195 -7.96 -9.61 -1.29
C THR A 195 -9.00 -9.03 -2.24
N VAL A 196 -9.97 -9.85 -2.68
CA VAL A 196 -11.09 -9.40 -3.52
C VAL A 196 -11.92 -8.35 -2.79
N SER A 197 -12.21 -8.57 -1.51
CA SER A 197 -12.93 -7.60 -0.67
C SER A 197 -12.19 -6.26 -0.58
N SER A 198 -10.88 -6.28 -0.35
CA SER A 198 -10.06 -5.05 -0.33
C SER A 198 -10.04 -4.33 -1.68
N ILE A 199 -9.90 -5.06 -2.79
CA ILE A 199 -9.92 -4.47 -4.13
C ILE A 199 -11.29 -3.84 -4.43
N GLY A 200 -12.38 -4.51 -4.05
CA GLY A 200 -13.73 -3.96 -4.15
C GLY A 200 -13.90 -2.67 -3.33
N PHE A 201 -13.32 -2.61 -2.13
CA PHE A 201 -13.30 -1.39 -1.34
C PHE A 201 -12.48 -0.28 -2.01
N TYR A 202 -11.28 -0.58 -2.54
CA TYR A 202 -10.45 0.40 -3.24
C TYR A 202 -11.19 1.00 -4.44
N ALA A 203 -11.84 0.16 -5.24
CA ALA A 203 -12.63 0.60 -6.38
C ALA A 203 -13.78 1.53 -5.96
N ARG A 204 -14.47 1.20 -4.85
CA ARG A 204 -15.57 2.02 -4.31
C ARG A 204 -15.11 3.41 -3.84
N ILE A 205 -13.98 3.51 -3.13
CA ILE A 205 -13.52 4.78 -2.54
C ILE A 205 -12.68 5.64 -3.49
N SER A 206 -12.29 5.10 -4.64
CA SER A 206 -11.41 5.79 -5.58
C SER A 206 -12.19 6.80 -6.42
N GLU A 207 -11.77 8.06 -6.38
CA GLU A 207 -12.38 9.13 -7.17
C GLU A 207 -12.22 8.84 -8.68
N PRO A 208 -13.31 8.86 -9.49
CA PRO A 208 -13.25 8.46 -10.91
C PRO A 208 -12.18 9.17 -11.74
N ARG A 209 -11.87 10.43 -11.41
CA ARG A 209 -10.87 11.26 -12.11
C ARG A 209 -9.43 10.76 -11.92
N ILE A 210 -9.13 10.13 -10.80
CA ILE A 210 -7.78 9.63 -10.44
C ILE A 210 -7.81 8.17 -9.99
N ALA A 211 -8.84 7.41 -10.39
CA ALA A 211 -9.12 6.10 -9.81
C ALA A 211 -7.97 5.11 -10.02
N GLY A 212 -7.37 5.09 -11.22
CA GLY A 212 -6.22 4.23 -11.52
C GLY A 212 -5.03 4.49 -10.59
N THR A 213 -4.65 5.76 -10.43
CA THR A 213 -3.56 6.16 -9.53
C THR A 213 -3.89 5.83 -8.07
N TYR A 214 -5.11 6.12 -7.63
CA TYR A 214 -5.51 5.94 -6.24
C TYR A 214 -5.57 4.45 -5.87
N MET A 215 -6.19 3.60 -6.70
CA MET A 215 -6.16 2.15 -6.51
C MET A 215 -4.72 1.61 -6.48
N THR A 216 -3.88 2.07 -7.41
CA THR A 216 -2.46 1.65 -7.47
C THR A 216 -1.69 2.08 -6.20
N LEU A 217 -1.95 3.28 -5.68
CA LEU A 217 -1.34 3.76 -4.43
C LEU A 217 -1.72 2.85 -3.25
N LEU A 218 -3.00 2.53 -3.09
CA LEU A 218 -3.48 1.65 -2.02
C LEU A 218 -2.93 0.23 -2.16
N ALA A 219 -2.90 -0.31 -3.38
CA ALA A 219 -2.29 -1.61 -3.65
C ALA A 219 -0.78 -1.60 -3.34
N THR A 220 -0.07 -0.52 -3.68
CA THR A 220 1.36 -0.35 -3.38
C THR A 220 1.60 -0.32 -1.87
N ILE A 221 0.79 0.41 -1.10
CA ILE A 221 0.88 0.42 0.37
C ILE A 221 0.68 -0.99 0.94
N SER A 222 -0.35 -1.71 0.47
CA SER A 222 -0.62 -3.09 0.91
C SER A 222 0.51 -4.05 0.54
N ASN A 223 1.12 -3.91 -0.63
CA ASN A 223 2.27 -4.70 -1.07
C ASN A 223 3.52 -4.36 -0.26
N LEU A 224 3.73 -3.09 0.09
CA LEU A 224 4.82 -2.68 0.98
C LEU A 224 4.66 -3.30 2.36
N GLY A 225 3.45 -3.26 2.93
CA GLY A 225 3.14 -3.95 4.19
C GLY A 225 3.46 -5.44 4.14
N HIS A 226 3.15 -6.09 3.01
CA HIS A 226 3.51 -7.48 2.78
C HIS A 226 5.03 -7.69 2.85
N SER A 227 5.77 -7.00 1.98
CA SER A 227 7.22 -7.16 1.87
C SER A 227 7.94 -6.87 3.19
N LEU A 228 7.53 -5.82 3.91
CA LEU A 228 8.08 -5.50 5.23
C LEU A 228 7.86 -6.64 6.22
N SER A 229 6.61 -7.12 6.35
CA SER A 229 6.28 -8.19 7.29
C SER A 229 7.00 -9.51 6.97
N SER A 230 7.06 -9.89 5.68
CA SER A 230 7.78 -11.08 5.21
C SER A 230 9.28 -11.00 5.46
N THR A 231 9.89 -9.84 5.21
CA THR A 231 11.33 -9.62 5.41
C THR A 231 11.69 -9.71 6.89
N LEU A 232 10.86 -9.12 7.76
CA LEU A 232 11.06 -9.19 9.21
C LEU A 232 11.02 -10.62 9.72
N VAL A 233 10.00 -11.40 9.35
CA VAL A 233 9.89 -12.80 9.80
C VAL A 233 11.06 -13.65 9.32
N LEU A 234 11.47 -13.52 8.05
CA LEU A 234 12.60 -14.29 7.54
C LEU A 234 13.93 -13.90 8.23
N TYR A 235 14.09 -12.63 8.58
CA TYR A 235 15.28 -12.17 9.30
C TYR A 235 15.32 -12.72 10.74
N ILE A 236 14.19 -12.67 11.46
CA ILE A 236 14.08 -13.20 12.83
C ILE A 236 14.25 -14.73 12.83
N ALA A 237 13.73 -15.43 11.82
CA ALA A 237 13.87 -16.88 11.68
C ALA A 237 15.33 -17.36 11.65
N ASN A 238 16.29 -16.54 11.21
CA ASN A 238 17.72 -16.90 11.25
C ASN A 238 18.28 -17.03 12.67
N TRP A 239 17.65 -16.38 13.64
CA TRP A 239 18.03 -16.43 15.05
C TRP A 239 17.35 -17.56 15.82
N LEU A 240 16.41 -18.27 15.18
CA LEU A 240 15.65 -19.36 15.79
C LEU A 240 16.22 -20.73 15.40
N PRO A 241 16.05 -21.75 16.26
CA PRO A 241 16.39 -23.13 15.90
C PRO A 241 15.56 -23.58 14.69
N LYS A 242 16.21 -24.04 13.62
CA LYS A 242 15.56 -24.38 12.34
C LYS A 242 14.37 -25.33 12.48
N SER A 243 14.43 -26.28 13.41
CA SER A 243 13.36 -27.26 13.66
C SER A 243 12.07 -26.64 14.21
N TYR A 244 12.16 -25.53 14.95
CA TYR A 244 11.03 -24.89 15.62
C TYR A 244 10.73 -23.48 15.11
N ALA A 245 11.60 -22.91 14.27
CA ALA A 245 11.49 -21.54 13.76
C ALA A 245 10.12 -21.26 13.13
N TYR A 246 9.65 -22.16 12.28
CA TYR A 246 8.33 -22.02 11.64
C TYR A 246 7.19 -21.94 12.65
N SER A 247 7.11 -22.87 13.60
CA SER A 247 6.03 -22.93 14.59
C SER A 247 6.04 -21.73 15.53
N ILE A 248 7.22 -21.30 15.97
CA ILE A 248 7.39 -20.13 16.84
C ILE A 248 6.95 -18.86 16.11
N GLU A 249 7.44 -18.64 14.89
CA GLU A 249 7.11 -17.45 14.07
C GLU A 249 5.63 -17.39 13.69
N VAL A 250 5.02 -18.52 13.33
CA VAL A 250 3.58 -18.54 13.04
C VAL A 250 2.78 -18.26 14.31
N GLY A 251 3.17 -18.84 15.45
CA GLY A 251 2.54 -18.57 16.74
C GLY A 251 2.60 -17.08 17.14
N THR A 252 3.77 -16.45 17.01
CA THR A 252 3.93 -15.01 17.30
C THR A 252 3.12 -14.14 16.35
N CYS A 253 3.15 -14.44 15.04
CA CYS A 253 2.33 -13.74 14.05
C CYS A 253 0.83 -13.85 14.38
N ILE A 254 0.33 -15.03 14.73
CA ILE A 254 -1.08 -15.23 15.07
C ILE A 254 -1.49 -14.41 16.28
N LEU A 255 -0.67 -14.41 17.34
CA LEU A 255 -0.93 -13.60 18.54
C LEU A 255 -0.99 -12.10 18.20
N LEU A 256 -0.02 -11.61 17.42
CA LEU A 256 -0.03 -10.23 16.93
C LEU A 256 -1.26 -9.95 16.06
N GLY A 257 -1.71 -10.91 15.25
CA GLY A 257 -2.90 -10.81 14.42
C GLY A 257 -4.19 -10.67 15.24
N PHE A 258 -4.35 -11.44 16.32
CA PHE A 258 -5.51 -11.31 17.22
C PHE A 258 -5.54 -9.96 17.94
N ILE A 259 -4.38 -9.50 18.42
CA ILE A 259 -4.24 -8.16 19.01
C ILE A 259 -4.60 -7.09 17.96
N TRP A 260 -4.05 -7.23 16.76
CA TRP A 260 -4.25 -6.29 15.66
C TRP A 260 -5.73 -6.14 15.28
N ILE A 261 -6.46 -7.25 15.10
CA ILE A 261 -7.88 -7.18 14.74
C ILE A 261 -8.71 -6.58 15.88
N GLY A 262 -8.38 -6.88 17.15
CA GLY A 262 -9.04 -6.27 18.31
C GLY A 262 -8.89 -4.74 18.35
N LEU A 263 -7.69 -4.24 18.06
CA LEU A 263 -7.38 -2.80 18.03
C LEU A 263 -8.01 -2.08 16.82
N THR A 264 -8.01 -2.73 15.65
CA THR A 264 -8.42 -2.08 14.39
C THR A 264 -9.89 -2.28 14.05
N TRP A 265 -10.61 -3.21 14.69
CA TRP A 265 -12.01 -3.54 14.39
C TRP A 265 -12.93 -2.32 14.33
N ARG A 266 -12.86 -1.44 15.35
CA ARG A 266 -13.69 -0.23 15.42
C ARG A 266 -13.37 0.75 14.30
N ILE A 267 -12.09 0.87 13.96
CA ILE A 267 -11.61 1.76 12.89
C ILE A 267 -12.11 1.24 11.55
N ILE A 268 -11.94 -0.06 11.26
CA ILE A 268 -12.42 -0.69 10.02
C ILE A 268 -13.93 -0.51 9.87
N LYS A 269 -14.71 -0.81 10.92
CA LYS A 269 -16.17 -0.62 10.89
C LYS A 269 -16.56 0.83 10.61
N ARG A 270 -15.85 1.80 11.19
CA ARG A 270 -16.08 3.22 10.92
C ARG A 270 -15.74 3.58 9.48
N LEU A 271 -14.59 3.14 8.98
CA LEU A 271 -14.13 3.45 7.62
C LEU A 271 -15.06 2.88 6.55
N ASP A 272 -15.57 1.66 6.72
CA ASP A 272 -16.51 1.03 5.77
C ASP A 272 -17.87 1.76 5.71
N ALA A 273 -18.27 2.40 6.81
CA ALA A 273 -19.51 3.17 6.93
C ALA A 273 -19.39 4.61 6.44
N LEU A 274 -18.18 5.10 6.14
CA LEU A 274 -18.00 6.48 5.69
C LEU A 274 -18.63 6.69 4.30
N PRO A 275 -19.31 7.83 4.08
CA PRO A 275 -19.83 8.19 2.78
C PRO A 275 -18.67 8.41 1.79
N VAL A 276 -18.89 8.09 0.52
CA VAL A 276 -17.82 8.02 -0.50
C VAL A 276 -17.20 9.40 -0.74
N GLU A 277 -17.98 10.46 -0.57
CA GLU A 277 -17.60 11.86 -0.74
C GLU A 277 -16.46 12.28 0.21
N GLU A 278 -16.37 11.65 1.39
CA GLU A 278 -15.29 11.92 2.35
C GLU A 278 -13.94 11.39 1.88
N TRP A 279 -13.93 10.43 0.94
CA TRP A 279 -12.72 9.88 0.34
C TRP A 279 -12.21 10.72 -0.82
N TYR A 280 -13.06 11.54 -1.44
CA TYR A 280 -12.74 12.31 -2.64
C TYR A 280 -12.01 13.63 -2.32
N LEU A 281 -11.19 14.11 -3.26
CA LEU A 281 -10.56 15.42 -3.17
C LEU A 281 -11.63 16.47 -3.52
N LYS A 282 -11.92 17.43 -2.61
CA LYS A 282 -12.95 18.45 -2.85
C LYS A 282 -12.69 19.20 -4.18
N PRO A 283 -13.71 19.42 -5.04
CA PRO A 283 -13.54 20.04 -6.35
C PRO A 283 -12.91 21.43 -6.34
N SER A 284 -13.09 22.21 -5.27
CA SER A 284 -12.56 23.57 -5.12
C SER A 284 -11.02 23.66 -5.15
N LEU A 285 -10.32 22.52 -5.13
CA LEU A 285 -8.87 22.44 -5.11
C LEU A 285 -8.25 21.90 -6.41
N LEU A 286 -9.08 21.61 -7.43
CA LEU A 286 -8.70 21.08 -8.74
C LEU A 286 -9.14 21.97 -9.91
N VAL A 287 -9.83 23.08 -9.66
CA VAL A 287 -10.15 24.08 -10.69
C VAL A 287 -8.87 24.83 -11.05
N ILE A 288 -8.15 24.31 -12.05
CA ILE A 288 -7.16 25.08 -12.79
C ILE A 288 -7.45 25.07 -14.29
N ASN A 289 -8.25 24.13 -14.83
CA ASN A 289 -8.22 23.89 -16.29
C ASN A 289 -9.55 23.81 -17.06
N HIS A 290 -10.69 24.27 -16.53
CA HIS A 290 -11.92 24.33 -17.35
C HIS A 290 -12.26 25.71 -17.93
N SER A 291 -11.49 26.76 -17.63
CA SER A 291 -11.75 28.11 -18.14
C SER A 291 -10.82 28.53 -19.30
N ILE A 292 -10.16 27.59 -19.98
CA ILE A 292 -9.21 27.90 -21.07
C ILE A 292 -9.64 27.26 -22.41
N SER A 293 -10.68 26.41 -22.42
CA SER A 293 -11.15 25.75 -23.64
C SER A 293 -12.34 26.44 -24.33
N GLU A 294 -12.78 27.61 -23.88
CA GLU A 294 -13.90 28.36 -24.50
C GLU A 294 -13.50 29.73 -25.09
N GLU A 295 -12.21 30.07 -25.13
CA GLU A 295 -11.73 31.35 -25.72
C GLU A 295 -10.58 31.18 -26.74
N ILE A 296 -10.53 30.07 -27.48
CA ILE A 296 -9.70 29.97 -28.69
C ILE A 296 -10.53 29.43 -29.86
#